data_AF-A0A918LJ85-F1
#
_entry.id   AF-A0A918LJ85-F1
#
_cell.length_a   1.000
_cell.length_b   1.000
_cell.length_c   1.000
_cell.angle_alpha   90.00
_cell.angle_beta   90.00
_cell.angle_gamma   90.00
#
_symmetry.space_group_name_H-M   'P 1'
#
loop_
_entity.id
_entity.type
_entity.pdbx_description
1 polymer ?
#
loop_
_entity_poly.entity_id
_entity_poly.type
_entity_poly.pdbx_seq_one_letter_code
_entity_poly.pdbx_strand_id
1 'polypeptide(L)'
;MPVAPHQRWRTPARWELPRDLLARAAHGPRGTGTYRIWPSRRSFAPSRPKPYFRFGTPEGRITFDADRAEVPNWLDGMFARVRRGAESNRLDWDTREGKLPGRP
;
A
#
# COMPACT_ATOMS: atom_id res chain seq x y z
N MET A 1 -17.83 -18.88 -13.68
CA MET A 1 -16.82 -18.12 -12.91
C MET A 1 -17.48 -17.66 -11.61
N PRO A 2 -17.21 -18.26 -10.44
CA PRO A 2 -17.83 -17.81 -9.21
C PRO A 2 -17.18 -16.49 -8.77
N VAL A 3 -18.00 -15.43 -8.71
CA VAL A 3 -17.68 -14.19 -8.02
C VAL A 3 -17.64 -14.51 -6.53
N ALA A 4 -16.50 -14.30 -5.88
CA ALA A 4 -16.38 -14.50 -4.44
C ALA A 4 -17.41 -13.61 -3.71
N PRO A 5 -18.22 -14.14 -2.79
CA PRO A 5 -19.16 -13.34 -2.03
C PRO A 5 -18.40 -12.28 -1.22
N HIS A 6 -19.03 -11.11 -1.06
CA HIS A 6 -18.60 -10.03 -0.18
C HIS A 6 -18.53 -10.56 1.25
N GLN A 7 -17.37 -11.06 1.65
CA GLN A 7 -17.16 -11.58 2.99
C GLN A 7 -17.27 -10.40 3.96
N ARG A 8 -18.39 -10.32 4.68
CA ARG A 8 -18.60 -9.31 5.72
C ARG A 8 -17.72 -9.67 6.90
N TRP A 9 -16.46 -9.23 6.86
CA TRP A 9 -15.60 -9.24 8.03
C TRP A 9 -16.31 -8.45 9.13
N ARG A 10 -16.60 -9.08 10.27
CA ARG A 10 -17.23 -8.41 11.42
C ARG A 10 -16.32 -7.34 12.04
N THR A 11 -15.03 -7.37 11.71
CA THR A 11 -14.00 -6.42 12.13
C THR A 11 -13.18 -6.00 10.91
N PRO A 12 -12.94 -4.70 10.69
CA PRO A 12 -12.11 -4.24 9.57
C PRO A 12 -10.68 -4.77 9.71
N ALA A 13 -10.17 -5.40 8.66
CA ALA A 13 -8.76 -5.75 8.57
C ALA A 13 -7.95 -4.50 8.17
N ARG A 14 -6.85 -4.25 8.88
CA ARG A 14 -5.95 -3.11 8.63
C ARG A 14 -4.62 -3.63 8.11
N TRP A 15 -4.15 -3.05 7.00
CA TRP A 15 -2.82 -3.26 6.46
C TRP A 15 -2.02 -1.97 6.48
N GLU A 16 -0.74 -2.10 6.79
CA GLU A 16 0.21 -1.01 6.69
C GLU A 16 1.19 -1.33 5.56
N LEU A 17 1.31 -0.39 4.62
CA LEU A 17 2.12 -0.56 3.43
C LEU A 17 3.11 0.60 3.30
N PRO A 18 4.35 0.33 2.85
CA PRO A 18 5.25 1.41 2.49
C PRO A 18 4.66 2.24 1.35
N ARG A 19 4.56 3.56 1.52
CA ARG A 19 4.14 4.49 0.45
C ARG A 19 4.98 4.32 -0.83
N ASP A 20 6.26 3.98 -0.65
CA ASP A 20 7.17 3.74 -1.76
C ASP A 20 6.86 2.46 -2.52
N LEU A 21 6.33 1.46 -1.83
CA LEU A 21 5.90 0.22 -2.46
C LEU A 21 4.70 0.48 -3.37
N LEU A 22 3.72 1.28 -2.91
CA LEU A 22 2.55 1.65 -3.71
C LEU A 22 2.95 2.42 -4.97
N ALA A 23 3.86 3.38 -4.85
CA ALA A 23 4.34 4.13 -6.00
C ALA A 23 5.12 3.25 -7.00
N ARG A 24 5.98 2.36 -6.52
CA ARG A 24 6.72 1.42 -7.40
C ARG A 24 5.79 0.42 -8.07
N ALA A 25 4.67 0.07 -7.43
CA ALA A 25 3.70 -0.86 -7.98
C ALA A 25 2.99 -0.31 -9.23
N ALA A 26 2.96 1.00 -9.44
CA ALA A 26 2.46 1.60 -10.68
C ALA A 26 3.26 1.18 -11.92
N HIS A 27 4.52 0.76 -11.73
CA HIS A 27 5.45 0.39 -12.81
C HIS A 27 5.67 -1.12 -12.93
N GLY A 28 5.00 -1.93 -12.11
CA GLY A 28 5.07 -3.39 -12.20
C GLY A 28 4.69 -4.08 -10.90
N PRO A 29 4.55 -5.42 -10.90
CA PRO A 29 4.15 -6.16 -9.71
C PRO A 29 5.14 -5.98 -8.54
N ARG A 30 4.64 -5.71 -7.34
CA ARG A 30 5.40 -5.58 -6.08
C ARG A 30 4.68 -6.31 -4.95
N GLY A 31 5.40 -6.67 -3.90
CA GLY A 31 4.82 -7.28 -2.71
C GLY A 31 5.68 -8.37 -2.09
N THR A 32 5.28 -8.81 -0.90
CA THR A 32 5.86 -9.92 -0.14
C THR A 32 4.76 -10.95 0.11
N GLY A 33 5.05 -12.19 0.53
CA GLY A 33 4.06 -13.30 0.56
C GLY A 33 2.65 -12.99 1.11
N THR A 34 2.51 -12.01 2.00
CA THR A 34 1.25 -11.52 2.59
C THR A 34 0.47 -10.50 1.76
N TYR A 35 1.09 -9.80 0.80
CA TYR A 35 0.40 -8.87 -0.09
C TYR A 35 1.07 -8.75 -1.45
N ARG A 36 0.27 -8.49 -2.50
CA ARG A 36 0.75 -8.23 -3.85
C ARG A 36 -0.01 -7.05 -4.43
N ILE A 37 0.70 -6.16 -5.11
CA ILE A 37 0.14 -4.98 -5.77
C ILE A 37 0.69 -4.96 -7.19
N TRP A 38 -0.16 -4.76 -8.19
CA TRP A 38 0.24 -4.75 -9.58
C TRP A 38 -0.64 -3.82 -10.41
N PRO A 39 -0.10 -3.24 -11.50
CA PRO A 39 -0.90 -2.43 -12.40
C PRO A 39 -1.72 -3.35 -13.32
N SER A 40 -2.87 -2.86 -13.77
CA SER A 40 -3.57 -3.45 -14.91
C SER A 40 -2.62 -3.55 -16.11
N ARG A 41 -2.91 -4.49 -17.02
CA ARG A 41 -2.20 -4.48 -18.31
C ARG A 41 -2.39 -3.09 -18.94
N ARG A 42 -1.30 -2.55 -19.50
CA ARG A 42 -1.33 -1.28 -20.20
C ARG A 42 -2.20 -1.47 -21.45
N SER A 43 -3.36 -0.82 -21.49
CA SER A 43 -4.11 -0.67 -22.73
C SER A 43 -3.35 0.31 -23.63
N PHE A 44 -3.51 0.22 -24.95
CA PHE A 44 -2.88 1.14 -25.93
C PHE A 44 -3.29 2.61 -25.73
N ALA A 45 -4.29 2.90 -24.89
CA ALA A 45 -4.72 4.25 -24.55
C ALA A 45 -3.79 4.92 -23.51
N PRO A 46 -3.60 6.25 -23.55
CA PRO A 46 -2.67 7.00 -22.70
C PRO A 46 -3.05 7.09 -21.21
N SER A 47 -4.08 6.36 -20.76
CA SER A 47 -4.55 6.42 -19.37
C SER A 47 -3.64 5.68 -18.39
N ARG A 48 -3.54 6.16 -17.15
CA ARG A 48 -2.84 5.45 -16.06
C ARG A 48 -3.46 4.06 -15.82
N PRO A 49 -2.65 3.01 -15.59
CA PRO A 49 -3.18 1.68 -15.32
C PRO A 49 -3.89 1.63 -13.96
N LYS A 50 -4.93 0.80 -13.87
CA LYS A 50 -5.68 0.59 -12.61
C LYS A 50 -4.84 -0.23 -11.64
N PRO A 51 -4.68 0.16 -10.37
CA PRO A 51 -3.99 -0.66 -9.39
C PRO A 51 -4.87 -1.82 -8.90
N TYR A 52 -4.29 -3.02 -8.88
CA TYR A 52 -4.86 -4.20 -8.26
C TYR A 52 -4.08 -4.58 -7.01
N PHE A 53 -4.80 -5.09 -6.01
CA PHE A 53 -4.29 -5.49 -4.73
C PHE A 53 -4.73 -6.90 -4.39
N ARG A 54 -3.85 -7.66 -3.76
CA ARG A 54 -4.16 -8.93 -3.12
C ARG A 54 -3.57 -8.91 -1.73
N PHE A 55 -4.37 -9.19 -0.72
CA PHE A 55 -3.91 -9.36 0.65
C PHE A 55 -4.26 -10.76 1.15
N GLY A 56 -3.34 -11.37 1.87
CA GLY A 56 -3.53 -12.65 2.54
C GLY A 56 -3.62 -12.46 4.05
N THR A 57 -4.52 -13.21 4.66
CA THR A 57 -4.59 -13.48 6.09
C THR A 57 -4.53 -15.00 6.28
N PRO A 58 -4.33 -15.52 7.51
CA PRO A 58 -4.43 -16.96 7.77
C PRO A 58 -5.80 -17.55 7.35
N GLU A 59 -6.86 -16.75 7.41
CA GLU A 59 -8.24 -17.15 7.11
C GLU A 59 -8.59 -17.08 5.62
N GLY A 60 -7.75 -16.46 4.79
CA GLY A 60 -8.00 -16.39 3.36
C GLY A 60 -7.25 -15.29 2.61
N ARG A 61 -7.66 -15.08 1.36
CA ARG A 61 -7.09 -14.04 0.50
C ARG A 61 -8.21 -13.19 -0.09
N ILE A 62 -7.99 -11.89 -0.07
CA ILE A 62 -8.87 -10.90 -0.72
C ILE A 62 -8.13 -10.24 -1.88
N THR A 63 -8.85 -10.01 -2.96
CA THR A 63 -8.35 -9.26 -4.13
C THR A 63 -9.33 -8.16 -4.44
N PHE A 64 -8.82 -6.96 -4.64
CA PHE A 64 -9.63 -5.80 -5.01
C PHE A 64 -8.82 -4.87 -5.91
N ASP A 65 -9.50 -3.90 -6.48
CA ASP A 65 -8.91 -2.83 -7.25
C ASP A 65 -9.23 -1.47 -6.62
N ALA A 66 -8.50 -0.44 -7.02
CA ALA A 66 -8.84 0.93 -6.70
C ALA A 66 -8.99 1.74 -7.99
N ASP A 67 -9.59 2.93 -7.90
CA ASP A 67 -9.64 3.82 -9.04
C ASP A 67 -8.23 4.19 -9.53
N ARG A 68 -8.09 4.34 -10.84
CA ARG A 68 -6.82 4.66 -11.52
C ARG A 68 -6.20 5.99 -11.08
N ALA A 69 -7.00 6.92 -10.56
CA ALA A 69 -6.57 8.24 -10.12
C ALA A 69 -6.42 8.35 -8.59
N GLU A 70 -7.21 7.62 -7.81
CA GLU A 70 -7.24 7.77 -6.34
C GLU A 70 -5.88 7.49 -5.68
N VAL A 71 -5.30 6.32 -5.93
CA VAL A 71 -4.02 5.93 -5.30
C VAL A 71 -2.88 6.87 -5.71
N PRO A 72 -2.70 7.22 -7.00
CA PRO A 72 -1.70 8.21 -7.39
C PRO A 72 -1.93 9.59 -6.77
N ASN A 73 -3.15 10.11 -6.80
CA ASN A 73 -3.44 11.44 -6.25
C ASN A 73 -3.19 11.50 -4.74
N TRP A 74 -3.55 10.44 -4.02
CA TRP A 74 -3.27 10.31 -2.60
C TRP A 74 -1.76 10.24 -2.31
N LEU A 75 -0.99 9.50 -3.13
CA LEU A 75 0.47 9.46 -3.04
C LEU A 75 1.10 10.83 -3.30
N ASP A 76 0.64 11.55 -4.32
CA ASP A 76 1.12 12.90 -4.66
C ASP A 76 0.92 13.85 -3.46
N GLY A 77 -0.25 13.81 -2.82
CA GLY A 77 -0.53 14.57 -1.60
C GLY A 77 0.38 14.20 -0.42
N MET A 78 0.71 12.91 -0.23
CA MET A 78 1.66 12.49 0.80
C MET A 78 3.09 12.94 0.51
N PHE A 79 3.55 12.84 -0.73
CA PHE A 79 4.90 13.25 -1.11
C PHE A 79 5.08 14.77 -1.11
N ALA A 80 4.01 15.53 -1.36
CA ALA A 80 4.02 16.98 -1.17
C ALA A 80 4.24 17.38 0.31
N ARG A 81 3.70 16.60 1.26
CA ARG A 81 3.87 16.87 2.71
C ARG A 81 5.23 16.40 3.23
N VAL A 82 5.66 15.21 2.83
CA VAL A 82 6.95 14.63 3.21
C VAL A 82 7.56 14.06 1.95
N ARG A 83 8.55 14.76 1.38
CA ARG A 83 9.25 14.28 0.19
C ARG A 83 9.92 12.93 0.47
N ARG A 84 10.09 12.11 -0.57
CA ARG A 84 10.95 10.91 -0.49
C ARG A 84 12.35 11.29 0.00
N GLY A 85 12.90 10.50 0.90
CA GLY A 85 14.19 10.75 1.55
C GLY A 85 14.15 11.79 2.68
N ALA A 86 13.03 12.50 2.88
CA ALA A 86 12.87 13.48 3.96
C ALA A 86 12.07 12.93 5.15
N GLU A 87 11.77 11.62 5.16
CA GLU A 87 11.02 10.96 6.23
C GLU A 87 11.71 11.11 7.58
N SER A 88 13.04 10.96 7.61
CA SER A 88 13.84 11.06 8.84
C SER A 88 13.74 12.42 9.50
N ASN A 89 13.48 13.50 8.74
CA ASN A 89 13.31 14.85 9.27
C ASN A 89 11.99 15.04 10.04
N ARG A 90 11.07 14.07 9.95
CA ARG A 90 9.80 14.06 10.68
C ARG A 90 9.78 13.04 11.82
N LEU A 91 10.85 12.26 11.96
CA LEU A 91 11.03 11.34 13.07
C LEU A 91 11.79 12.09 14.16
N ASP A 92 11.11 12.32 15.27
CA ASP A 92 11.76 12.71 16.51
C ASP A 92 12.46 11.46 17.08
N TRP A 93 13.76 11.37 16.84
CA TRP A 93 14.59 10.25 17.27
C TRP A 93 14.81 10.27 18.78
N ASP A 94 14.91 11.46 19.40
CA ASP A 94 15.14 11.63 20.83
C ASP A 94 13.94 11.09 21.65
N THR A 95 12.71 11.33 21.17
CA THR A 95 11.50 10.75 21.77
C THR A 95 11.41 9.22 21.58
N ARG A 96 12.09 8.64 20.57
CA ARG A 96 12.08 7.19 20.33
C ARG A 96 13.12 6.45 21.16
N GLU A 97 14.29 7.03 21.42
CA GLU A 97 15.33 6.39 22.24
C GLU A 97 14.90 6.21 23.70
N GLY A 98 14.15 7.18 24.26
CA GLY A 98 13.56 7.07 25.60
C GLY A 98 12.49 5.98 25.77
N LYS A 99 12.08 5.30 24.68
CA LYS A 99 11.09 4.22 24.68
C LYS A 99 11.65 2.86 24.28
N LEU A 100 12.96 2.73 24.06
CA LEU A 100 13.58 1.43 23.86
C LEU A 100 13.73 0.74 25.23
N PRO A 101 13.01 -0.36 25.52
CA PRO A 101 13.24 -1.10 26.74
C PRO A 101 14.62 -1.76 26.67
N GLY A 102 15.58 -1.18 27.39
CA GLY A 102 16.87 -1.82 27.66
C GLY A 102 18.05 -1.14 26.98
N ARG A 103 18.79 -0.37 27.77
CA ARG A 103 20.24 -0.55 27.86
C ARG A 103 20.57 -0.67 29.35
N PRO A 104 21.42 -1.64 29.77
CA PRO A 104 21.84 -1.78 31.16
C PRO A 104 22.53 -0.51 31.68
#